data_AF-A0A7J7SYQ4-F1
#
_entry.id   AF-A0A7J7SYQ4-F1
#
_cell.length_a   1.000
_cell.length_b   1.000
_cell.length_c   1.000
_cell.angle_alpha   90.00
_cell.angle_beta   90.00
_cell.angle_gamma   90.00
#
_symmetry.space_group_name_H-M   'P 1'
#
loop_
_entity.id
_entity.type
_entity.pdbx_description
1 polymer ?
#
loop_
_entity_poly.entity_id
_entity_poly.type
_entity_poly.pdbx_seq_one_letter_code
_entity_poly.pdbx_strand_id
1 'polypeptide(L)'
;MPGVSAGGNTVLLVSNLNEEMVTPQSLFTLFGVYGDVQRVKILYNKKDSALIQMADGNQSQLAMNHLNGQKMYGKIIRVTLSKHQTVQLPREGLDDQGLTKDFGNSPLHRFKKPGSKNFQNIFPPSATLHLSNIP
;
A
#
# COMPACT_ATOMS: atom_id res chain seq x y z
N MET A 1 -6.21 -26.33 12.00
CA MET A 1 -6.55 -25.42 13.11
C MET A 1 -7.37 -24.26 12.54
N PRO A 2 -8.69 -24.21 12.74
CA PRO A 2 -9.49 -23.07 12.33
C PRO A 2 -9.51 -22.05 13.47
N GLY A 3 -8.89 -20.88 13.29
CA GLY A 3 -8.99 -19.81 14.26
C GLY A 3 -7.74 -18.95 14.37
N VAL A 4 -7.71 -17.84 13.64
CA VAL A 4 -7.57 -16.49 14.21
C VAL A 4 -8.28 -15.53 13.25
N SER A 5 -9.41 -14.96 13.67
CA SER A 5 -9.92 -13.71 13.10
C SER A 5 -8.97 -12.58 13.51
N ALA A 6 -7.89 -12.40 12.76
CA ALA A 6 -6.96 -11.28 12.93
C ALA A 6 -7.59 -9.99 12.37
N GLY A 7 -8.69 -9.56 13.00
CA GLY A 7 -9.58 -8.49 12.54
C GLY A 7 -9.02 -7.09 12.75
N GLY A 8 -7.96 -6.75 12.02
CA GLY A 8 -7.51 -5.37 11.83
C GLY A 8 -7.98 -4.83 10.48
N ASN A 9 -8.20 -3.53 10.38
CA ASN A 9 -8.60 -2.92 9.12
C ASN A 9 -7.44 -2.96 8.12
N THR A 10 -7.62 -3.68 7.01
CA THR A 10 -6.56 -3.91 6.01
C THR A 10 -6.46 -2.79 4.99
N VAL A 11 -7.43 -1.87 4.95
CA VAL A 11 -7.49 -0.81 3.95
C VAL A 11 -7.06 0.52 4.55
N LEU A 12 -6.11 1.17 3.90
CA LEU A 12 -5.64 2.50 4.22
C LEU A 12 -6.28 3.52 3.28
N LEU A 13 -6.69 4.65 3.84
CA LEU A 13 -6.99 5.87 3.10
C LEU A 13 -5.75 6.76 3.13
N VAL A 14 -5.20 7.01 1.96
CA VAL A 14 -4.10 7.95 1.74
C VAL A 14 -4.66 9.20 1.10
N SER A 15 -4.28 10.37 1.60
CA SER A 15 -4.76 11.66 1.12
C SER A 15 -3.63 12.68 1.01
N ASN A 16 -3.90 13.80 0.36
CA ASN A 16 -2.91 14.83 0.05
C ASN A 16 -1.77 14.35 -0.87
N LEU A 17 -2.07 13.39 -1.76
CA LEU A 17 -1.15 12.93 -2.80
C LEU A 17 -0.92 14.03 -3.85
N ASN A 18 0.16 13.89 -4.62
CA ASN A 18 0.42 14.70 -5.79
C ASN A 18 -0.30 14.07 -6.99
N GLU A 19 -1.36 14.72 -7.47
CA GLU A 19 -2.29 14.19 -8.47
C GLU A 19 -1.65 13.94 -9.84
N GLU A 20 -0.60 14.69 -10.19
CA GLU A 20 0.08 14.59 -11.48
C GLU A 20 1.10 13.45 -11.51
N MET A 21 1.68 13.14 -10.36
CA MET A 21 2.79 12.18 -10.25
C MET A 21 2.37 10.83 -9.65
N VAL A 22 1.28 10.80 -8.88
CA VAL A 22 0.86 9.58 -8.18
C VAL A 22 0.28 8.55 -9.15
N THR A 23 0.79 7.33 -9.06
CA THR A 23 0.29 6.19 -9.83
C THR A 23 0.05 5.00 -8.90
N PRO A 24 -0.83 4.04 -9.26
CA PRO A 24 -1.01 2.84 -8.46
C PRO A 24 0.30 2.07 -8.26
N GLN A 25 1.20 2.11 -9.25
CA GLN A 25 2.51 1.50 -9.18
C GLN A 25 3.42 2.19 -8.15
N SER A 26 3.43 3.54 -8.09
CA SER A 26 4.22 4.27 -7.09
C SER A 26 3.76 3.96 -5.66
N LEU A 27 2.44 3.86 -5.44
CA LEU A 27 1.85 3.50 -4.16
C LEU A 27 2.14 2.04 -3.81
N PHE A 28 2.04 1.12 -4.77
CA PHE A 28 2.45 -0.27 -4.58
C PHE A 28 3.91 -0.38 -4.13
N THR A 29 4.82 0.35 -4.78
CA THR A 29 6.25 0.31 -4.43
C THR A 29 6.51 0.86 -3.03
N LEU A 30 5.89 1.99 -2.66
CA LEU A 30 6.10 2.63 -1.36
C LEU A 30 5.50 1.81 -0.21
N PHE A 31 4.22 1.44 -0.33
CA PHE A 31 3.52 0.66 0.71
C PHE A 31 4.00 -0.80 0.75
N GLY A 32 4.49 -1.31 -0.38
CA GLY A 32 5.12 -2.62 -0.55
C GLY A 32 6.32 -2.89 0.36
N VAL A 33 6.96 -1.83 0.90
CA VAL A 33 8.06 -1.93 1.86
C VAL A 33 7.57 -2.36 3.24
N TYR A 34 6.34 -2.00 3.60
CA TYR A 34 5.76 -2.25 4.91
C TYR A 34 4.74 -3.39 4.93
N GLY A 35 4.41 -3.93 3.75
CA GLY A 35 3.53 -5.08 3.62
C GLY A 35 3.20 -5.39 2.16
N ASP A 36 2.58 -6.53 1.93
CA ASP A 36 2.12 -6.96 0.62
C ASP A 36 0.82 -6.24 0.25
N VAL A 37 0.93 -5.28 -0.65
CA VAL A 37 -0.21 -4.54 -1.21
C VAL A 37 -1.00 -5.46 -2.13
N GLN A 38 -2.28 -5.67 -1.81
CA GLN A 38 -3.22 -6.46 -2.61
C GLN A 38 -3.85 -5.62 -3.71
N ARG A 39 -4.32 -4.41 -3.39
CA ARG A 39 -5.03 -3.55 -4.35
C ARG A 39 -4.75 -2.09 -4.07
N VAL A 40 -4.68 -1.30 -5.13
CA VAL A 40 -4.60 0.16 -5.05
C VAL A 40 -5.72 0.75 -5.89
N LYS A 41 -6.39 1.77 -5.37
CA LYS A 41 -7.43 2.53 -6.07
C LYS A 41 -7.28 4.01 -5.78
N ILE A 42 -6.85 4.77 -6.78
CA ILE A 42 -6.91 6.24 -6.74
C ILE A 42 -8.36 6.65 -7.02
N LEU A 43 -8.89 7.58 -6.22
CA LEU A 43 -10.28 7.99 -6.33
C LEU A 43 -10.47 8.90 -7.55
N TYR A 44 -11.38 8.53 -8.47
CA TYR A 44 -11.62 9.29 -9.69
C TYR A 44 -12.05 10.75 -9.43
N ASN A 45 -13.02 10.95 -8.52
CA ASN A 45 -13.51 12.28 -8.16
C ASN A 45 -12.54 13.07 -7.26
N LYS A 46 -11.49 12.43 -6.75
CA LYS A 46 -10.58 13.01 -5.76
C LYS A 46 -9.18 12.41 -5.91
N LYS A 47 -8.49 12.77 -6.99
CA LYS A 47 -7.21 12.14 -7.40
C LYS A 47 -6.06 12.36 -6.42
N ASP A 48 -6.22 13.28 -5.47
CA ASP A 48 -5.30 13.45 -4.33
C ASP A 48 -5.42 12.36 -3.26
N SER A 49 -6.37 11.44 -3.43
CA SER A 49 -6.74 10.43 -2.44
C SER A 49 -6.79 9.04 -3.06
N ALA A 50 -6.32 8.04 -2.31
CA ALA A 50 -6.27 6.66 -2.73
C ALA A 50 -6.61 5.69 -1.59
N LEU A 51 -7.20 4.56 -1.95
CA LEU A 51 -7.39 3.40 -1.09
C LEU A 51 -6.33 2.35 -1.40
N ILE A 52 -5.68 1.84 -0.35
CA ILE A 52 -4.66 0.80 -0.46
C ILE A 52 -5.07 -0.36 0.43
N GLN A 53 -5.29 -1.52 -0.16
CA GLN A 53 -5.57 -2.74 0.59
C GLN A 53 -4.27 -3.51 0.81
N MET A 54 -3.90 -3.70 2.07
CA MET A 54 -2.78 -4.54 2.49
C MET A 54 -3.23 -5.99 2.66
N ALA A 55 -2.27 -6.91 2.78
CA ALA A 55 -2.57 -8.33 3.02
C ALA A 55 -3.25 -8.57 4.38
N ASP A 56 -2.84 -7.83 5.42
CA ASP A 56 -3.39 -7.95 6.77
C ASP A 56 -3.40 -6.61 7.52
N GLY A 57 -4.06 -6.60 8.69
CA GLY A 57 -4.24 -5.40 9.51
C GLY A 57 -2.97 -4.96 10.27
N ASN A 58 -2.00 -5.86 10.47
CA ASN A 58 -0.73 -5.48 11.09
C ASN A 58 0.12 -4.70 10.08
N GLN A 59 0.15 -5.16 8.83
CA GLN A 59 0.84 -4.50 7.72
C GLN A 59 0.23 -3.12 7.41
N SER A 60 -1.09 -2.99 7.46
CA SER A 60 -1.74 -1.68 7.31
C SER A 60 -1.36 -0.72 8.42
N GLN A 61 -1.37 -1.18 9.67
CA GLN A 61 -0.97 -0.37 10.82
C GLN A 61 0.51 0.05 10.73
N LEU A 62 1.39 -0.88 10.33
CA LEU A 62 2.82 -0.62 10.17
C LEU A 62 3.08 0.42 9.07
N ALA A 63 2.44 0.26 7.91
CA ALA A 63 2.51 1.22 6.82
C ALA A 63 2.00 2.59 7.25
N MET A 64 0.88 2.66 7.98
CA MET A 64 0.36 3.93 8.50
C MET A 64 1.34 4.60 9.47
N ASN A 65 1.90 3.85 10.42
CA ASN A 65 2.82 4.39 11.42
C ASN A 65 4.09 5.00 10.80
N HIS A 66 4.58 4.41 9.71
CA HIS A 66 5.82 4.86 9.06
C HIS A 66 5.61 5.88 7.94
N LEU A 67 4.49 5.81 7.22
CA LEU A 67 4.24 6.66 6.04
C LEU A 67 3.38 7.88 6.33
N ASN A 68 2.58 7.89 7.41
CA ASN A 68 1.79 9.07 7.74
C ASN A 68 2.71 10.25 8.05
N GLY A 69 2.51 11.38 7.38
CA GLY A 69 3.33 12.58 7.54
C GLY A 69 4.63 12.57 6.73
N GLN A 70 4.89 11.54 5.92
CA GLN A 70 6.05 11.50 5.04
C GLN A 70 5.86 12.34 3.79
N LYS A 71 6.96 12.81 3.20
CA LYS A 71 6.93 13.59 1.95
C LYS A 71 7.03 12.66 0.74
N MET A 72 6.03 12.68 -0.13
CA MET A 72 5.99 11.97 -1.41
C MET A 72 5.71 12.97 -2.53
N TYR A 73 6.57 12.99 -3.56
CA TYR A 73 6.44 13.90 -4.72
C TYR A 73 6.16 15.36 -4.33
N GLY A 74 6.87 15.87 -3.33
CA GLY A 74 6.73 17.26 -2.87
C GLY A 74 5.64 17.50 -1.83
N LYS A 75 4.71 16.57 -1.61
CA LYS A 75 3.58 16.75 -0.66
C LYS A 75 3.70 15.84 0.56
N ILE A 76 3.22 16.32 1.70
CA ILE A 76 3.14 15.53 2.94
C ILE A 76 1.89 14.66 2.86
N ILE A 77 2.05 13.35 2.72
CA ILE A 77 0.92 12.42 2.62
C ILE A 77 0.31 12.17 3.99
N ARG A 78 -1.01 12.01 4.02
CA ARG A 78 -1.74 11.65 5.23
C ARG A 78 -2.33 10.26 5.07
N VAL A 79 -1.94 9.35 5.96
CA VAL A 79 -2.35 7.94 5.95
C VAL A 79 -3.21 7.67 7.17
N THR A 80 -4.40 7.10 6.95
CA THR A 80 -5.36 6.75 8.00
C THR A 80 -6.00 5.40 7.71
N LEU A 81 -6.53 4.72 8.73
CA LEU A 81 -7.36 3.54 8.51
C LEU A 81 -8.64 3.94 7.76
N SER A 82 -8.95 3.22 6.69
CA SER A 82 -10.14 3.47 5.87
C SER A 82 -11.40 3.02 6.60
N LYS A 83 -12.59 3.47 6.16
CA LYS A 83 -13.86 2.86 6.60
C LYS A 83 -14.22 1.62 5.78
N HIS A 84 -13.57 1.43 4.64
CA HIS A 84 -13.81 0.30 3.75
C HIS A 84 -13.04 -0.93 4.22
N GLN A 85 -13.65 -2.11 4.12
CA GLN A 85 -12.96 -3.38 4.42
C GLN A 85 -12.23 -3.97 3.21
N THR A 86 -12.60 -3.56 2.00
CA THR A 86 -12.01 -4.07 0.75
C THR A 86 -12.01 -2.99 -0.32
N VAL A 87 -11.01 -3.02 -1.20
CA VAL A 87 -10.94 -2.16 -2.38
C VAL A 87 -11.68 -2.86 -3.52
N GLN A 88 -12.76 -2.23 -3.96
CA GLN A 88 -13.56 -2.71 -5.09
C GLN A 88 -12.86 -2.41 -6.42
N LEU A 89 -12.68 -3.47 -7.21
CA LEU A 89 -12.20 -3.37 -8.59
C LEU A 89 -13.29 -2.77 -9.49
N PRO A 90 -12.90 -2.07 -10.57
CA PRO A 90 -13.84 -1.67 -11.60
C PRO A 90 -14.55 -2.90 -12.18
N ARG A 91 -15.82 -2.73 -12.58
CA ARG A 91 -16.55 -3.79 -13.30
C ARG A 91 -15.92 -3.96 -14.68
N GLU A 92 -15.91 -5.19 -15.18
CA GLU A 92 -15.42 -5.50 -16.52
C GLU A 92 -16.12 -4.60 -17.56
N GLY A 93 -15.33 -3.96 -18.41
CA GLY A 93 -15.81 -3.05 -19.46
C GLY A 93 -15.91 -1.56 -19.09
N LEU A 94 -15.64 -1.16 -17.83
CA LEU A 94 -15.41 0.25 -17.51
C LEU A 94 -13.93 0.61 -17.64
N ASP A 95 -13.64 1.66 -18.40
CA ASP A 95 -12.31 2.28 -18.41
C ASP A 95 -12.09 2.99 -17.07
N ASP A 96 -11.18 2.46 -16.26
CA ASP A 96 -10.84 3.04 -14.96
C ASP A 96 -9.68 4.05 -15.06
N GLN A 97 -9.24 4.36 -16.29
CA GLN A 97 -8.07 5.20 -16.59
C GLN A 97 -6.78 4.69 -15.92
N GLY A 98 -6.73 3.40 -15.56
CA GLY A 98 -5.62 2.82 -14.81
C GLY A 98 -5.46 3.36 -13.39
N LEU A 99 -6.54 3.86 -12.76
CA LEU A 99 -6.54 4.35 -11.38
C LEU A 99 -6.65 3.22 -10.34
N THR A 100 -7.09 2.03 -10.75
CA THR A 100 -7.27 0.85 -9.91
C THR A 100 -6.42 -0.30 -10.45
N LYS A 101 -5.63 -0.93 -9.58
CA LYS A 101 -4.79 -2.06 -9.96
C LYS A 101 -4.81 -3.14 -8.89
N ASP A 102 -4.98 -4.38 -9.35
CA ASP A 102 -4.84 -5.58 -8.52
C ASP A 102 -3.38 -6.07 -8.54
N PHE A 103 -2.82 -6.29 -7.36
CA PHE A 103 -1.47 -6.74 -7.11
C PHE A 103 -1.43 -8.05 -6.30
N GLY A 104 -2.57 -8.69 -6.02
CA GLY A 104 -2.61 -9.88 -5.15
C GLY A 104 -1.69 -11.03 -5.61
N ASN A 105 -1.54 -11.17 -6.93
CA ASN A 105 -0.65 -12.17 -7.53
C ASN A 105 0.74 -11.63 -7.92
N SER A 106 1.10 -10.44 -7.44
CA SER A 106 2.40 -9.84 -7.78
C SER A 106 3.55 -10.74 -7.33
N PRO A 107 4.52 -11.04 -8.21
CA PRO A 107 5.76 -11.74 -7.84
C PRO A 107 6.70 -10.85 -7.03
N LEU A 108 6.43 -9.54 -6.97
CA LEU A 108 7.26 -8.55 -6.26
C LEU A 108 6.88 -8.41 -4.77
N HIS A 109 5.92 -9.20 -4.29
CA HIS A 109 5.56 -9.26 -2.87
C HIS A 109 6.72 -9.78 -2.03
N ARG A 110 7.02 -9.06 -0.95
CA ARG A 110 8.19 -9.30 -0.11
C ARG A 110 7.85 -10.17 1.11
N PHE A 111 6.57 -10.28 1.47
CA PHE A 111 6.13 -10.88 2.73
C PHE A 111 5.34 -12.19 2.55
N LYS A 112 5.14 -12.66 1.30
CA LYS A 112 4.45 -13.93 0.96
C LYS A 112 4.96 -15.18 1.66
N LYS A 113 6.25 -15.22 2.03
CA LYS A 113 6.86 -16.38 2.73
C LYS A 113 6.84 -16.12 4.24
N PRO A 114 6.05 -16.86 5.04
CA PRO A 114 6.09 -16.77 6.50
C PRO A 114 7.51 -17.01 7.02
N GLY A 115 7.96 -16.19 7.96
CA GLY A 115 9.33 -16.28 8.51
C GLY A 115 10.44 -15.77 7.58
N SER A 116 10.10 -15.10 6.47
CA SER A 116 11.08 -14.44 5.61
C SER A 116 11.91 -13.43 6.41
N LYS A 117 13.22 -13.36 6.13
CA LYS A 117 14.11 -12.31 6.66
C LYS A 117 13.63 -10.89 6.31
N ASN A 118 12.75 -10.75 5.32
CA ASN A 118 12.15 -9.46 4.95
C ASN A 118 11.38 -8.81 6.12
N PHE A 119 10.73 -9.60 6.99
CA PHE A 119 10.07 -9.07 8.19
C PHE A 119 11.06 -8.48 9.21
N GLN A 120 12.32 -8.92 9.19
CA GLN A 120 13.39 -8.41 10.06
C GLN A 120 14.06 -7.16 9.47
N ASN A 121 13.80 -6.83 8.20
CA ASN A 121 14.43 -5.72 7.48
C ASN A 121 13.47 -4.55 7.24
N ILE A 122 12.41 -4.43 8.04
CA ILE A 122 11.50 -3.28 7.98
C ILE A 122 12.02 -2.18 8.90
N PHE A 123 12.33 -1.03 8.32
CA PHE A 123 12.88 0.12 9.03
C PHE A 123 12.03 1.39 8.80
N PRO A 124 12.04 2.34 9.75
CA PRO A 124 11.49 3.67 9.51
C PRO A 124 12.16 4.36 8.30
N PRO A 125 11.47 5.28 7.61
CA PRO A 125 12.08 6.10 6.57
C PRO A 125 13.35 6.79 7.09
N SER A 126 14.44 6.68 6.33
CA SER A 126 15.77 7.18 6.70
C SER A 126 16.48 7.78 5.49
N ALA A 127 17.44 8.67 5.75
CA ALA A 127 18.35 9.20 4.73
C ALA A 127 19.34 8.14 4.21
N THR A 128 19.53 7.04 4.96
CA THR A 128 20.41 5.92 4.58
C THR A 128 19.59 4.79 3.96
N LEU A 129 19.99 4.35 2.77
CA LEU A 129 19.34 3.25 2.05
C LEU A 129 20.21 1.99 2.07
N HIS A 130 19.58 0.83 2.31
CA HIS A 130 20.20 -0.47 2.09
C HIS A 130 19.84 -0.99 0.71
N LEU A 131 20.86 -1.24 -0.13
CA LEU A 131 20.73 -1.77 -1.48
C LEU A 131 21.18 -3.24 -1.49
N SER A 132 20.40 -4.10 -2.14
CA SER A 132 20.69 -5.53 -2.26
C SER A 132 20.36 -6.03 -3.67
N ASN A 133 20.86 -7.21 -4.05
CA ASN A 133 20.62 -7.83 -5.35
C ASN A 133 21.23 -7.03 -6.54
N ILE A 134 22.45 -6.52 -6.34
CA ILE A 134 23.24 -5.84 -7.39
C ILE A 134 23.98 -6.92 -8.21
N PRO A 135 23.87 -6.91 -9.55
CA PRO A 135 24.57 -7.86 -10.44
C PRO A 135 26.08 -7.62 -10.52
#